data_AF-A0A2E6GAG1-F1
#
_entry.id   AF-A0A2E6GAG1-F1
#
_cell.length_a   1.000
_cell.length_b   1.000
_cell.length_c   1.000
_cell.angle_alpha   90.00
_cell.angle_beta   90.00
_cell.angle_gamma   90.00
#
_symmetry.space_group_name_H-M   'P 1'
#
loop_
_entity.id
_entity.type
_entity.pdbx_description
1 polymer ?
#
loop_
_entity_poly.entity_id
_entity_poly.type
_entity_poly.pdbx_seq_one_letter_code
_entity_poly.pdbx_strand_id
1 'polypeptide(L)'
;MVQYEASVFLRATLILNNYVFNKKYPGVKGNFYPLIFTDLDGSLLDHHRYSSDAASSLLKLLELHKLPVIAVTSKTASEVIPLREHLENKHPFVVENGAAIYIPKEYFSENLDIKNRNIVNEYIRISEAPSRDHWRKVLRDFRDKYGKEFRSFSDIFYQDGTSGICKVTNLSLRSAENANKREYTEPVIWEGTEQRKIQFIGELQEVGANPLQGGRFLTIGGDFDKGRALKKISGFYSSTLELPIHSLAVGDSANDVSMLDAADWALLIRAKNRALPSLKRDSNTLVSDYEGPKGWDQGVRQWLSRIKYEFENANDD
;
A
#
# COMPACT_ATOMS: atom_id res chain seq x y z
N MET A 1 21.21 10.79 28.46
CA MET A 1 20.96 11.79 27.40
C MET A 1 22.05 11.79 26.32
N VAL A 2 22.55 10.61 25.91
CA VAL A 2 23.43 10.47 24.73
C VAL A 2 23.18 9.06 24.18
N GLN A 3 22.04 8.83 23.52
CA GLN A 3 21.77 7.53 22.87
C GLN A 3 20.67 7.58 21.78
N TYR A 4 20.37 8.75 21.22
CA TYR A 4 19.26 8.91 20.25
C TYR A 4 19.65 9.62 18.93
N GLU A 5 20.95 9.72 18.62
CA GLU A 5 21.44 10.31 17.37
C GLU A 5 22.49 9.40 16.68
N ALA A 6 22.19 8.10 16.60
CA ALA A 6 22.81 7.24 15.59
C ALA A 6 21.87 7.24 14.39
N SER A 7 22.29 7.98 13.37
CA SER A 7 21.53 8.52 12.26
C SER A 7 20.95 7.46 11.33
N VAL A 8 19.88 7.85 10.63
CA VAL A 8 19.25 7.16 9.49
C VAL A 8 20.21 7.01 8.30
N PHE A 9 21.36 7.66 8.38
CA PHE A 9 22.55 7.44 7.57
C PHE A 9 22.88 5.94 7.48
N LEU A 10 22.97 5.45 6.24
CA LEU A 10 23.38 4.10 5.87
C LEU A 10 22.33 2.98 6.06
N ARG A 11 21.01 3.15 5.94
CA ARG A 11 20.14 1.95 5.75
C ARG A 11 20.27 1.33 4.35
N ALA A 12 20.36 2.12 3.27
CA ALA A 12 20.74 1.59 1.95
C ALA A 12 22.11 0.90 2.00
N THR A 13 23.08 1.54 2.67
CA THR A 13 24.43 0.99 2.83
C THR A 13 24.48 -0.15 3.83
N LEU A 14 23.56 -0.31 4.77
CA LEU A 14 23.43 -1.49 5.63
C LEU A 14 22.72 -2.63 4.91
N ILE A 15 21.73 -2.34 4.05
CA ILE A 15 21.13 -3.33 3.13
C ILE A 15 22.20 -3.79 2.12
N LEU A 16 22.98 -2.86 1.55
CA LEU A 16 24.12 -3.15 0.68
C LEU A 16 25.31 -3.79 1.43
N ASN A 17 25.65 -3.37 2.65
CA ASN A 17 26.76 -3.94 3.42
C ASN A 17 26.41 -5.35 3.91
N ASN A 18 25.17 -5.63 4.33
CA ASN A 18 24.75 -7.00 4.61
C ASN A 18 24.62 -7.84 3.33
N TYR A 19 24.25 -7.23 2.19
CA TYR A 19 24.29 -7.92 0.89
C TYR A 19 25.74 -8.25 0.46
N VAL A 20 26.70 -7.37 0.75
CA VAL A 20 28.14 -7.61 0.56
C VAL A 20 28.67 -8.67 1.54
N PHE A 21 28.16 -8.74 2.77
CA PHE A 21 28.44 -9.85 3.69
C PHE A 21 27.86 -11.18 3.17
N ASN A 22 26.68 -11.20 2.55
CA ASN A 22 26.13 -12.38 1.88
C ASN A 22 26.94 -12.82 0.66
N LYS A 23 27.71 -11.94 0.01
CA LYS A 23 28.74 -12.36 -0.97
C LYS A 23 29.92 -13.11 -0.32
N LYS A 24 30.14 -12.94 0.99
CA LYS A 24 31.22 -13.58 1.78
C LYS A 24 30.80 -14.93 2.38
N TYR A 25 29.50 -15.24 2.42
CA TYR A 25 28.92 -16.49 2.91
C TYR A 25 28.07 -17.18 1.82
N PRO A 26 28.52 -18.28 1.22
CA PRO A 26 28.05 -18.76 -0.09
C PRO A 26 26.67 -19.45 -0.11
N GLY A 27 25.82 -19.24 0.90
CA GLY A 27 24.49 -19.88 1.05
C GLY A 27 23.39 -19.24 0.20
N VAL A 28 23.43 -17.93 -0.06
CA VAL A 28 22.43 -17.23 -0.89
C VAL A 28 22.96 -17.07 -2.32
N LYS A 29 22.93 -18.13 -3.12
CA LYS A 29 23.07 -18.01 -4.58
C LYS A 29 21.75 -17.48 -5.19
N GLY A 30 21.50 -16.18 -5.09
CA GLY A 30 20.33 -15.53 -5.68
C GLY A 30 20.71 -14.53 -6.78
N ASN A 31 20.21 -14.73 -8.01
CA ASN A 31 20.31 -13.75 -9.11
C ASN A 31 19.32 -12.58 -8.96
N PHE A 32 18.70 -12.39 -7.79
CA PHE A 32 17.62 -11.42 -7.54
C PHE A 32 17.50 -11.07 -6.05
N TYR A 33 16.76 -10.00 -5.75
CA TYR A 33 16.42 -9.56 -4.38
C TYR A 33 14.90 -9.65 -4.12
N PRO A 34 14.43 -10.34 -3.06
CA PRO A 34 13.00 -10.45 -2.76
C PRO A 34 12.40 -9.15 -2.20
N LEU A 35 11.22 -8.76 -2.66
CA LEU A 35 10.52 -7.56 -2.19
C LEU A 35 9.02 -7.82 -2.00
N ILE A 36 8.48 -7.51 -0.82
CA ILE A 36 7.07 -7.78 -0.48
C ILE A 36 6.29 -6.47 -0.52
N PHE A 37 5.21 -6.44 -1.27
CA PHE A 37 4.21 -5.37 -1.30
C PHE A 37 2.91 -5.91 -0.73
N THR A 38 2.28 -5.17 0.17
CA THR A 38 1.06 -5.65 0.84
C THR A 38 0.04 -4.53 0.98
N ASP A 39 -1.21 -4.84 0.68
CA ASP A 39 -2.30 -4.06 1.24
C ASP A 39 -2.33 -4.22 2.77
N LEU A 40 -2.98 -3.27 3.43
CA LEU A 40 -3.13 -3.27 4.87
C LEU A 40 -4.45 -3.89 5.31
N ASP A 41 -5.58 -3.37 4.86
CA ASP A 41 -6.89 -3.74 5.39
C ASP A 41 -7.32 -5.09 4.82
N GLY A 42 -7.45 -6.12 5.67
CA GLY A 42 -7.84 -7.46 5.20
C GLY A 42 -6.71 -8.32 4.70
N SER A 43 -5.51 -7.75 4.64
CA SER A 43 -4.27 -8.46 4.37
C SER A 43 -3.41 -8.46 5.64
N LEU A 44 -2.55 -7.44 5.81
CA LEU A 44 -1.65 -7.39 6.97
C LEU A 44 -2.34 -7.06 8.30
N LEU A 45 -3.50 -6.40 8.25
CA LEU A 45 -4.32 -6.03 9.40
C LEU A 45 -5.66 -6.76 9.37
N ASP A 46 -6.09 -7.25 10.53
CA ASP A 46 -7.44 -7.78 10.73
C ASP A 46 -8.48 -6.65 10.58
N HIS A 47 -9.50 -6.88 9.73
CA HIS A 47 -10.62 -5.96 9.51
C HIS A 47 -11.41 -5.59 10.78
N HIS A 48 -11.38 -6.42 11.82
CA HIS A 48 -12.18 -6.23 13.04
C HIS A 48 -11.42 -5.56 14.18
N ARG A 49 -10.11 -5.81 14.28
CA ARG A 49 -9.28 -5.34 15.40
C ARG A 49 -8.12 -4.44 14.97
N TYR A 50 -7.91 -4.24 13.66
CA TYR A 50 -6.75 -3.53 13.11
C TYR A 50 -5.43 -4.04 13.70
N SER A 51 -5.37 -5.33 14.03
CA SER A 51 -4.21 -5.99 14.64
C SER A 51 -3.47 -6.81 13.59
N SER A 52 -2.13 -6.79 13.68
CA SER A 52 -1.22 -7.64 12.91
C SER A 52 -0.64 -8.77 13.75
N ASP A 53 -1.21 -9.10 14.91
CA ASP A 53 -0.57 -9.98 15.91
C ASP A 53 -0.16 -11.33 15.30
N ALA A 54 -1.02 -11.93 14.47
CA ALA A 54 -0.73 -13.20 13.81
C ALA A 54 0.38 -13.13 12.74
N ALA A 55 0.68 -11.94 12.22
CA ALA A 55 1.79 -11.70 11.29
C ALA A 55 3.04 -11.12 11.97
N SER A 56 2.95 -10.70 13.24
CA SER A 56 4.00 -9.94 13.94
C SER A 56 5.34 -10.68 14.02
N SER A 57 5.32 -12.00 14.31
CA SER A 57 6.53 -12.81 14.36
C SER A 57 7.23 -12.89 13.01
N LEU A 58 6.48 -13.00 11.91
CA LEU A 58 7.06 -13.00 10.57
C LEU A 58 7.56 -11.62 10.16
N LEU A 59 6.82 -10.55 10.47
CA LEU A 59 7.30 -9.18 10.21
C LEU A 59 8.66 -8.92 10.88
N LYS A 60 8.82 -9.34 12.14
CA LYS A 60 10.10 -9.24 12.85
C LYS A 60 11.21 -10.06 12.19
N LEU A 61 10.89 -11.28 11.76
CA LEU A 61 11.83 -12.14 11.05
C LEU A 61 12.25 -11.52 9.71
N LEU A 62 11.31 -10.99 8.93
CA LEU A 62 11.58 -10.30 7.67
C LEU A 62 12.48 -9.06 7.89
N GLU A 63 12.20 -8.22 8.89
CA GLU A 63 13.05 -7.05 9.20
C GLU A 63 14.45 -7.46 9.70
N LEU A 64 14.56 -8.56 10.47
CA LEU A 64 15.84 -9.11 10.90
C LEU A 64 16.69 -9.49 9.70
N HIS A 65 16.10 -10.21 8.73
CA HIS A 65 16.74 -10.62 7.48
C HIS A 65 16.72 -9.56 6.38
N LYS A 66 16.34 -8.31 6.69
CA LYS A 66 16.33 -7.18 5.75
C LYS A 66 15.49 -7.44 4.50
N LEU A 67 14.39 -8.17 4.63
CA LEU A 67 13.39 -8.36 3.59
C LEU A 67 12.30 -7.28 3.71
N PRO A 68 12.23 -6.30 2.80
CA PRO A 68 11.35 -5.17 2.98
C PRO A 68 9.89 -5.55 2.74
N VAL A 69 9.03 -5.12 3.67
CA VAL A 69 7.57 -5.15 3.52
C VAL A 69 7.07 -3.74 3.28
N ILE A 70 6.62 -3.49 2.05
CA ILE A 70 6.14 -2.19 1.55
C ILE A 70 4.62 -2.14 1.65
N ALA A 71 4.09 -1.26 2.48
CA ALA A 71 2.65 -1.04 2.56
C ALA A 71 2.14 -0.29 1.33
N VAL A 72 1.09 -0.80 0.68
CA VAL A 72 0.43 -0.21 -0.49
C VAL A 72 -1.07 -0.18 -0.30
N THR A 73 -1.62 0.97 0.08
CA THR A 73 -2.98 1.04 0.67
C THR A 73 -3.83 2.18 0.11
N SER A 74 -5.16 2.09 0.29
CA SER A 74 -6.10 3.19 0.05
C SER A 74 -6.12 4.25 1.15
N LYS A 75 -5.47 3.98 2.30
CA LYS A 75 -5.38 4.89 3.44
C LYS A 75 -4.56 6.15 3.15
N THR A 76 -4.76 7.18 3.95
CA THR A 76 -3.98 8.43 3.90
C THR A 76 -2.62 8.27 4.56
N ALA A 77 -1.69 9.20 4.29
CA ALA A 77 -0.43 9.24 5.04
C ALA A 77 -0.64 9.46 6.55
N SER A 78 -1.68 10.20 6.94
CA SER A 78 -2.02 10.44 8.35
C SER A 78 -2.49 9.18 9.08
N GLU A 79 -3.06 8.21 8.36
CA GLU A 79 -3.39 6.89 8.90
C GLU A 79 -2.17 5.97 8.94
N VAL A 80 -1.35 5.99 7.88
CA VAL A 80 -0.27 5.01 7.69
C VAL A 80 0.96 5.31 8.55
N ILE A 81 1.34 6.57 8.75
CA ILE A 81 2.56 6.92 9.49
C ILE A 81 2.52 6.38 10.94
N PRO A 82 1.48 6.64 11.76
CA PRO A 82 1.43 6.12 13.13
C PRO A 82 1.35 4.59 13.18
N LEU A 83 0.66 3.97 12.21
CA LEU A 83 0.59 2.52 12.11
C LEU A 83 1.97 1.91 11.85
N ARG A 84 2.75 2.50 10.94
CA ARG A 84 4.10 2.03 10.62
C ARG A 84 5.05 2.16 11.81
N GLU A 85 4.92 3.21 12.61
CA GLU A 85 5.67 3.37 13.86
C GLU A 85 5.38 2.21 14.82
N HIS A 86 4.10 1.85 14.99
CA HIS A 86 3.69 0.72 15.83
C HIS A 86 4.21 -0.64 15.32
N LEU A 87 4.26 -0.82 13.99
CA LEU A 87 4.77 -2.03 13.34
C LEU A 87 6.31 -2.06 13.23
N GLU A 88 6.99 -1.02 13.69
CA GLU A 88 8.44 -0.78 13.45
C GLU A 88 8.82 -0.87 11.97
N ASN A 89 7.89 -0.58 11.07
CA ASN A 89 8.08 -0.66 9.63
C ASN A 89 8.75 0.62 9.10
N LYS A 90 10.01 0.52 8.67
CA LYS A 90 10.84 1.67 8.29
C LYS A 90 11.08 1.80 6.78
N HIS A 91 10.32 1.07 5.96
CA HIS A 91 10.48 1.05 4.52
C HIS A 91 9.63 2.12 3.81
N PRO A 92 9.81 2.36 2.49
CA PRO A 92 8.85 3.13 1.72
C PRO A 92 7.42 2.60 1.85
N PHE A 93 6.45 3.47 1.61
CA PHE A 93 5.04 3.10 1.60
C PHE A 93 4.26 3.93 0.57
N VAL A 94 3.10 3.43 0.19
CA VAL A 94 2.25 4.01 -0.84
C VAL A 94 0.86 4.26 -0.27
N VAL A 95 0.34 5.46 -0.50
CA VAL A 95 -0.95 5.91 0.04
C VAL A 95 -1.95 6.17 -1.08
N GLU A 96 -3.23 6.24 -0.69
CA GLU A 96 -4.36 6.60 -1.56
C GLU A 96 -4.36 5.86 -2.91
N ASN A 97 -4.18 4.53 -2.87
CA ASN A 97 -4.20 3.62 -4.02
C ASN A 97 -3.10 3.87 -5.07
N GLY A 98 -1.96 4.44 -4.70
CA GLY A 98 -0.86 4.71 -5.64
C GLY A 98 -0.67 6.18 -5.97
N ALA A 99 -1.48 7.07 -5.41
CA ALA A 99 -1.39 8.50 -5.67
C ALA A 99 -0.05 9.11 -5.24
N ALA A 100 0.51 8.62 -4.14
CA ALA A 100 1.80 9.09 -3.65
C ALA A 100 2.62 7.99 -2.99
N ILE A 101 3.94 8.10 -3.17
CA ILE A 101 4.95 7.25 -2.54
C ILE A 101 5.69 8.10 -1.52
N TYR A 102 5.84 7.58 -0.30
CA TYR A 102 6.61 8.19 0.77
C TYR A 102 7.83 7.32 1.04
N ILE A 103 9.01 7.90 0.87
CA ILE A 103 10.30 7.27 1.08
C ILE A 103 10.95 7.98 2.27
N PRO A 104 11.35 7.27 3.35
CA PRO A 104 12.10 7.93 4.42
C PRO A 104 13.32 8.65 3.84
N LYS A 105 13.65 9.84 4.35
CA LYS A 105 14.90 10.52 3.95
C LYS A 105 16.08 9.57 4.13
N GLU A 106 17.07 9.69 3.24
CA GLU A 106 18.30 8.89 3.29
C GLU A 106 18.07 7.36 3.14
N TYR A 107 16.85 6.92 2.80
CA TYR A 107 16.54 5.50 2.66
C TYR A 107 17.26 4.86 1.47
N PHE A 108 17.31 5.55 0.34
CA PHE A 108 18.09 5.16 -0.83
C PHE A 108 19.27 6.13 -1.02
N SER A 109 20.25 5.76 -1.85
CA SER A 109 21.42 6.60 -2.13
C SER A 109 21.02 7.93 -2.77
N GLU A 110 21.80 8.98 -2.51
CA GLU A 110 21.54 10.35 -3.00
C GLU A 110 21.58 10.47 -4.54
N ASN A 111 22.15 9.48 -5.22
CA ASN A 111 22.32 9.46 -6.67
C ASN A 111 21.05 9.08 -7.45
N LEU A 112 19.96 8.69 -6.78
CA LEU A 112 18.69 8.42 -7.47
C LEU A 112 18.04 9.73 -7.94
N ASP A 113 17.93 9.88 -9.26
CA ASP A 113 17.13 10.96 -9.85
C ASP A 113 15.63 10.70 -9.66
N ILE A 114 15.11 11.15 -8.51
CA ILE A 114 13.69 11.08 -8.19
C ILE A 114 13.00 12.34 -8.69
N LYS A 115 12.31 12.24 -9.82
CA LYS A 115 11.47 13.30 -10.40
C LYS A 115 10.16 13.48 -9.61
N ASN A 116 9.57 14.68 -9.70
CA ASN A 116 8.28 15.03 -9.08
C ASN A 116 8.26 14.77 -7.56
N ARG A 117 9.36 15.13 -6.88
CA ARG A 117 9.52 14.96 -5.44
C ARG A 117 9.35 16.26 -4.67
N ASN A 118 8.84 16.14 -3.45
CA ASN A 118 8.90 17.19 -2.43
C ASN A 118 9.22 16.58 -1.07
N ILE A 119 9.72 17.38 -0.12
CA ILE A 119 9.97 16.92 1.25
C ILE A 119 8.71 17.17 2.10
N VAL A 120 8.31 16.17 2.88
CA VAL A 120 7.24 16.25 3.89
C VAL A 120 7.75 15.59 5.16
N ASN A 121 8.01 16.38 6.20
CA ASN A 121 8.63 15.91 7.45
C ASN A 121 9.90 15.08 7.16
N GLU A 122 9.96 13.83 7.62
CA GLU A 122 11.08 12.89 7.41
C GLU A 122 10.98 12.05 6.15
N TYR A 123 10.17 12.48 5.17
CA TYR A 123 9.93 11.73 3.94
C TYR A 123 10.22 12.56 2.69
N ILE A 124 10.83 11.91 1.71
CA ILE A 124 10.74 12.28 0.30
C ILE A 124 9.41 11.74 -0.21
N ARG A 125 8.52 12.63 -0.59
CA ARG A 125 7.22 12.30 -1.19
C ARG A 125 7.30 12.46 -2.69
N ILE A 126 6.81 11.46 -3.41
CA ILE A 126 6.67 11.47 -4.87
C ILE A 126 5.17 11.42 -5.18
N SER A 127 4.67 12.39 -5.94
CA SER A 127 3.28 12.37 -6.41
C SER A 127 3.16 13.06 -7.77
N GLU A 128 2.43 12.41 -8.67
CA GLU A 128 1.99 12.96 -9.96
C GLU A 128 0.45 13.06 -10.00
N ALA A 129 -0.20 12.83 -8.85
CA ALA A 129 -1.64 12.85 -8.74
C ALA A 129 -2.18 14.28 -8.58
N PRO A 130 -3.31 14.62 -9.23
CA PRO A 130 -4.05 15.83 -8.89
C PRO A 130 -4.43 15.86 -7.42
N SER A 131 -4.56 17.06 -6.85
CA SER A 131 -5.00 17.21 -5.46
C SER A 131 -6.45 16.77 -5.30
N ARG A 132 -6.84 16.40 -4.07
CA ARG A 132 -8.23 16.13 -3.69
C ARG A 132 -9.18 17.24 -4.14
N ASP A 133 -8.74 18.49 -4.04
CA ASP A 133 -9.53 19.65 -4.45
C ASP A 133 -9.91 19.63 -5.93
N HIS A 134 -9.05 19.09 -6.80
CA HIS A 134 -9.37 18.88 -8.21
C HIS A 134 -10.61 17.99 -8.35
N TRP A 135 -10.61 16.81 -7.73
CA TRP A 135 -11.75 15.88 -7.76
C TRP A 135 -13.00 16.44 -7.11
N ARG A 136 -12.84 17.25 -6.07
CA ARG A 136 -13.96 17.99 -5.47
C ARG A 136 -14.57 19.00 -6.44
N LYS A 137 -13.80 19.59 -7.37
CA LYS A 137 -14.36 20.46 -8.43
C LYS A 137 -15.12 19.62 -9.45
N VAL A 138 -14.51 18.54 -9.95
CA VAL A 138 -15.15 17.61 -10.88
C VAL A 138 -16.48 17.10 -10.33
N LEU A 139 -16.53 16.67 -9.07
CA LEU A 139 -17.77 16.20 -8.44
C LEU A 139 -18.84 17.29 -8.29
N ARG A 140 -18.46 18.58 -8.17
CA ARG A 140 -19.44 19.68 -8.16
C ARG A 140 -20.11 19.84 -9.51
N ASP A 141 -19.37 19.68 -10.60
CA ASP A 141 -19.92 19.79 -11.96
C ASP A 141 -20.93 18.66 -12.25
N PHE A 142 -20.83 17.55 -11.52
CA PHE A 142 -21.76 16.41 -11.60
C PHE A 142 -22.99 16.54 -10.69
N ARG A 143 -23.08 17.58 -9.85
CA ARG A 143 -24.17 17.74 -8.87
C ARG A 143 -25.54 17.90 -9.49
N ASP A 144 -25.65 18.63 -10.59
CA ASP A 144 -26.96 18.87 -11.22
C ASP A 144 -27.61 17.57 -11.69
N LYS A 145 -26.79 16.62 -12.15
CA LYS A 145 -27.25 15.33 -12.68
C LYS A 145 -27.31 14.22 -11.66
N TYR A 146 -26.37 14.18 -10.70
CA TYR A 146 -26.17 13.06 -9.78
C TYR A 146 -26.27 13.45 -8.31
N GLY A 147 -26.53 14.71 -7.97
CA GLY A 147 -26.32 15.25 -6.62
C GLY A 147 -27.17 14.61 -5.52
N LYS A 148 -28.24 13.89 -5.87
CA LYS A 148 -29.09 13.11 -4.94
C LYS A 148 -28.71 11.62 -4.85
N GLU A 149 -27.76 11.18 -5.66
CA GLU A 149 -27.34 9.77 -5.80
C GLU A 149 -25.95 9.53 -5.21
N PHE A 150 -25.27 10.56 -4.72
CA PHE A 150 -23.98 10.40 -4.07
C PHE A 150 -23.68 11.44 -2.99
N ARG A 151 -22.92 11.00 -1.99
CA ARG A 151 -22.31 11.87 -0.96
C ARG A 151 -20.81 11.59 -0.88
N SER A 152 -20.01 12.61 -1.09
CA SER A 152 -18.55 12.56 -0.89
C SER A 152 -18.20 12.72 0.59
N PHE A 153 -17.00 12.28 0.97
CA PHE A 153 -16.47 12.55 2.30
C PHE A 153 -16.45 14.05 2.61
N SER A 154 -16.15 14.88 1.61
CA SER A 154 -16.20 16.33 1.74
C SER A 154 -17.60 16.83 2.12
N ASP A 155 -18.66 16.36 1.46
CA ASP A 155 -20.03 16.81 1.80
C ASP A 155 -20.43 16.37 3.20
N ILE A 156 -20.13 15.12 3.54
CA ILE A 156 -20.44 14.54 4.86
C ILE A 156 -19.70 15.34 5.94
N PHE A 157 -18.44 15.68 5.71
CA PHE A 157 -17.65 16.48 6.64
C PHE A 157 -18.15 17.93 6.73
N TYR A 158 -18.58 18.54 5.63
CA TYR A 158 -19.14 19.90 5.65
C TYR A 158 -20.45 19.97 6.43
N GLN A 159 -21.27 18.93 6.35
CA GLN A 159 -22.56 18.88 7.03
C GLN A 159 -22.44 18.49 8.51
N ASP A 160 -21.69 17.43 8.80
CA ASP A 160 -21.69 16.75 10.11
C ASP A 160 -20.30 16.70 10.78
N GLY A 161 -19.29 17.32 10.17
CA GLY A 161 -17.90 17.24 10.62
C GLY A 161 -17.35 15.81 10.63
N THR A 162 -16.36 15.57 11.49
CA THR A 162 -15.80 14.22 11.70
C THR A 162 -16.86 13.20 12.12
N SER A 163 -17.91 13.63 12.84
CA SER A 163 -18.96 12.74 13.33
C SER A 163 -19.72 12.04 12.19
N GLY A 164 -19.94 12.74 11.07
CA GLY A 164 -20.52 12.16 9.86
C GLY A 164 -19.64 11.09 9.25
N ILE A 165 -18.32 11.35 9.18
CA ILE A 165 -17.33 10.37 8.70
C ILE A 165 -17.32 9.13 9.60
N CYS A 166 -17.40 9.30 10.93
CA CYS A 166 -17.50 8.18 11.86
C CYS A 166 -18.72 7.30 11.56
N LYS A 167 -19.89 7.90 11.34
CA LYS A 167 -21.14 7.17 11.06
C LYS A 167 -21.05 6.29 9.82
N VAL A 168 -20.38 6.76 8.76
CA VAL A 168 -20.31 6.02 7.49
C VAL A 168 -19.13 5.05 7.43
N THR A 169 -18.08 5.27 8.24
CA THR A 169 -16.88 4.43 8.25
C THR A 169 -16.81 3.47 9.44
N ASN A 170 -17.65 3.63 10.46
CA ASN A 170 -17.53 2.98 11.77
C ASN A 170 -16.16 3.16 12.45
N LEU A 171 -15.42 4.21 12.08
CA LEU A 171 -14.15 4.55 12.70
C LEU A 171 -14.35 5.36 13.97
N SER A 172 -13.38 5.29 14.88
CA SER A 172 -13.29 6.25 16.00
C SER A 172 -13.04 7.66 15.48
N LEU A 173 -13.37 8.69 16.28
CA LEU A 173 -13.22 10.10 15.90
C LEU A 173 -11.83 10.42 15.32
N ARG A 174 -10.77 10.02 16.03
CA ARG A 174 -9.38 10.22 15.60
C ARG A 174 -9.05 9.51 14.29
N SER A 175 -9.55 8.29 14.11
CA SER A 175 -9.31 7.52 12.88
C SER A 175 -10.09 8.10 11.69
N ALA A 176 -11.31 8.59 11.92
CA ALA A 176 -12.12 9.28 10.93
C ALA A 176 -11.49 10.62 10.50
N GLU A 177 -10.91 11.38 11.44
CA GLU A 177 -10.11 12.57 11.12
C GLU A 177 -8.93 12.23 10.20
N ASN A 178 -8.16 11.19 10.54
CA ASN A 178 -7.03 10.78 9.72
C ASN A 178 -7.45 10.24 8.35
N ALA A 179 -8.54 9.47 8.28
CA ALA A 179 -9.11 8.99 7.02
C ALA A 179 -9.62 10.13 6.13
N ASN A 180 -10.05 11.24 6.72
CA ASN A 180 -10.47 12.44 5.99
C ASN A 180 -9.30 13.40 5.66
N LYS A 181 -8.09 13.21 6.19
CA LYS A 181 -6.88 13.98 5.78
C LYS A 181 -6.30 13.44 4.46
N ARG A 182 -7.15 13.36 3.43
CA ARG A 182 -6.78 12.91 2.08
C ARG A 182 -6.20 14.07 1.28
N GLU A 183 -5.17 13.78 0.49
CA GLU A 183 -4.48 14.75 -0.34
C GLU A 183 -4.77 14.58 -1.83
N TYR A 184 -5.16 13.38 -2.29
CA TYR A 184 -5.21 13.06 -3.73
C TYR A 184 -6.52 12.45 -4.21
N THR A 185 -7.33 11.89 -3.32
CA THR A 185 -8.55 11.15 -3.68
C THR A 185 -9.75 11.60 -2.86
N GLU A 186 -10.95 11.48 -3.45
CA GLU A 186 -12.22 11.77 -2.80
C GLU A 186 -13.10 10.52 -2.73
N PRO A 187 -13.31 9.94 -1.54
CA PRO A 187 -14.25 8.84 -1.35
C PRO A 187 -15.69 9.32 -1.47
N VAL A 188 -16.50 8.52 -2.15
CA VAL A 188 -17.91 8.75 -2.44
C VAL A 188 -18.73 7.54 -2.01
N ILE A 189 -19.82 7.81 -1.30
CA ILE A 189 -20.91 6.89 -1.05
C ILE A 189 -21.89 7.04 -2.19
N TRP A 190 -22.14 5.95 -2.90
CA TRP A 190 -23.17 5.89 -3.93
C TRP A 190 -24.50 5.43 -3.31
N GLU A 191 -25.56 6.17 -3.58
CA GLU A 191 -26.92 5.98 -3.04
C GLU A 191 -27.98 5.81 -4.14
N GLY A 192 -27.59 5.95 -5.41
CA GLY A 192 -28.43 5.65 -6.57
C GLY A 192 -28.46 4.16 -6.94
N THR A 193 -29.03 3.83 -8.10
CA THR A 193 -29.04 2.45 -8.62
C THR A 193 -27.69 2.04 -9.20
N GLU A 194 -27.42 0.74 -9.34
CA GLU A 194 -26.18 0.25 -9.96
C GLU A 194 -26.08 0.65 -11.44
N GLN A 195 -27.19 0.71 -12.19
CA GLN A 195 -27.18 1.21 -13.57
C GLN A 195 -26.73 2.67 -13.63
N ARG A 196 -27.25 3.51 -12.72
CA ARG A 196 -26.86 4.91 -12.62
C ARG A 196 -25.42 5.07 -12.16
N LYS A 197 -24.93 4.17 -11.30
CA LYS A 197 -23.53 4.13 -10.87
C LYS A 197 -22.58 3.87 -12.03
N ILE A 198 -22.90 2.89 -12.87
CA ILE A 198 -22.10 2.56 -14.07
C ILE A 198 -22.04 3.79 -14.99
N GLN A 199 -23.17 4.46 -15.20
CA GLN A 199 -23.22 5.69 -15.99
C GLN A 199 -22.37 6.81 -15.36
N PHE A 200 -22.49 7.02 -14.04
CA PHE A 200 -21.70 8.01 -13.31
C PHE A 200 -20.20 7.75 -13.44
N ILE A 201 -19.77 6.50 -13.28
CA ILE A 201 -18.37 6.09 -13.44
C ILE A 201 -17.89 6.36 -14.88
N GLY A 202 -18.68 5.99 -15.89
CA GLY A 202 -18.33 6.21 -17.30
C GLY A 202 -18.15 7.70 -17.62
N GLU A 203 -19.08 8.55 -17.20
CA GLU A 203 -18.99 10.00 -17.43
C GLU A 203 -17.83 10.65 -16.65
N LEU A 204 -17.51 10.16 -15.44
CA LEU A 204 -16.31 10.58 -14.73
C LEU A 204 -15.02 10.20 -15.45
N GLN A 205 -14.99 9.05 -16.12
CA GLN A 205 -13.84 8.62 -16.93
C GLN A 205 -13.62 9.51 -18.15
N GLU A 206 -14.69 10.00 -18.79
CA GLU A 206 -14.61 10.94 -19.91
C GLU A 206 -13.92 12.28 -19.54
N VAL A 207 -14.01 12.69 -18.28
CA VAL A 207 -13.34 13.89 -17.75
C VAL A 207 -12.00 13.61 -17.07
N GLY A 208 -11.45 12.40 -17.26
CA GLY A 208 -10.10 12.03 -16.82
C GLY A 208 -9.99 11.50 -15.38
N ALA A 209 -11.11 11.21 -14.71
CA ALA A 209 -11.08 10.48 -13.44
C ALA A 209 -10.95 8.97 -13.68
N ASN A 210 -10.43 8.25 -12.69
CA ASN A 210 -10.40 6.80 -12.67
C ASN A 210 -11.05 6.27 -11.38
N PRO A 211 -12.40 6.24 -11.30
CA PRO A 211 -13.10 5.81 -10.09
C PRO A 211 -12.78 4.35 -9.75
N LEU A 212 -12.36 4.11 -8.50
CA LEU A 212 -12.02 2.78 -8.03
C LEU A 212 -12.97 2.31 -6.93
N GLN A 213 -13.66 1.20 -7.16
CA GLN A 213 -14.53 0.60 -6.16
C GLN A 213 -13.70 -0.10 -5.08
N GLY A 214 -13.66 0.47 -3.88
CA GLY A 214 -13.17 -0.22 -2.69
C GLY A 214 -14.28 -1.07 -2.04
N GLY A 215 -14.04 -1.55 -0.83
CA GLY A 215 -15.05 -2.36 -0.12
C GLY A 215 -16.37 -1.63 0.16
N ARG A 216 -16.30 -0.36 0.58
CA ARG A 216 -17.49 0.44 0.97
C ARG A 216 -17.69 1.71 0.16
N PHE A 217 -16.62 2.27 -0.38
CA PHE A 217 -16.63 3.58 -1.02
C PHE A 217 -16.12 3.47 -2.45
N LEU A 218 -16.73 4.23 -3.34
CA LEU A 218 -16.16 4.54 -4.65
C LEU A 218 -15.14 5.65 -4.45
N THR A 219 -13.88 5.42 -4.77
CA THR A 219 -12.81 6.42 -4.60
C THR A 219 -12.57 7.14 -5.92
N ILE A 220 -12.79 8.46 -5.95
CA ILE A 220 -12.49 9.29 -7.12
C ILE A 220 -11.02 9.71 -7.05
N GLY A 221 -10.29 9.43 -8.11
CA GLY A 221 -8.87 9.71 -8.26
C GLY A 221 -8.50 9.84 -9.74
N GLY A 222 -7.22 10.03 -10.01
CA GLY A 222 -6.70 10.17 -11.37
C GLY A 222 -6.12 8.88 -11.91
N ASP A 223 -5.38 8.99 -13.01
CA ASP A 223 -4.69 7.86 -13.64
C ASP A 223 -3.41 7.45 -12.88
N PHE A 224 -3.60 6.96 -11.65
CA PHE A 224 -2.59 6.31 -10.82
C PHE A 224 -3.15 5.02 -10.25
N ASP A 225 -2.27 4.07 -9.98
CA ASP A 225 -2.65 2.78 -9.41
C ASP A 225 -1.53 2.17 -8.57
N LYS A 226 -1.89 1.18 -7.74
CA LYS A 226 -0.97 0.48 -6.84
C LYS A 226 0.16 -0.23 -7.62
N GLY A 227 -0.12 -0.72 -8.82
CA GLY A 227 0.86 -1.39 -9.70
C GLY A 227 1.94 -0.46 -10.25
N ARG A 228 1.59 0.76 -10.68
CA ARG A 228 2.56 1.80 -11.08
C ARG A 228 3.47 2.17 -9.92
N ALA A 229 2.90 2.32 -8.72
CA ALA A 229 3.68 2.61 -7.52
C ALA A 229 4.63 1.46 -7.16
N LEU A 230 4.16 0.20 -7.23
CA LEU A 230 4.99 -1.00 -7.04
C LEU A 230 6.17 -1.03 -8.01
N LYS A 231 5.93 -0.77 -9.30
CA LYS A 231 7.00 -0.75 -10.33
C LYS A 231 8.02 0.35 -10.04
N LYS A 232 7.58 1.54 -9.64
CA LYS A 232 8.47 2.66 -9.31
C LYS A 232 9.37 2.34 -8.11
N ILE A 233 8.81 1.78 -7.04
CA ILE A 233 9.59 1.34 -5.87
C ILE A 233 10.56 0.21 -6.24
N SER A 234 10.10 -0.79 -6.99
CA SER A 234 10.94 -1.90 -7.46
C SER A 234 12.13 -1.40 -8.29
N GLY A 235 11.91 -0.39 -9.14
CA GLY A 235 12.97 0.27 -9.89
C GLY A 235 14.01 0.98 -9.02
N PHE A 236 13.60 1.60 -7.90
CA PHE A 236 14.53 2.19 -6.93
C PHE A 236 15.38 1.13 -6.23
N TYR A 237 14.78 0.01 -5.81
CA TYR A 237 15.55 -1.10 -5.24
C TYR A 237 16.49 -1.73 -6.27
N SER A 238 16.01 -2.00 -7.50
CA SER A 238 16.80 -2.61 -8.55
C SER A 238 18.02 -1.77 -8.91
N SER A 239 17.82 -0.46 -9.10
CA SER A 239 18.90 0.49 -9.39
C SER A 239 19.89 0.62 -8.24
N THR A 240 19.40 0.62 -6.98
CA THR A 240 20.25 0.79 -5.79
C THR A 240 21.10 -0.45 -5.51
N LEU A 241 20.51 -1.64 -5.71
CA LEU A 241 21.16 -2.92 -5.41
C LEU A 241 21.92 -3.50 -6.61
N GLU A 242 21.73 -2.94 -7.80
CA GLU A 242 22.22 -3.47 -9.08
C GLU A 242 21.80 -4.92 -9.32
N LEU A 243 20.55 -5.25 -8.97
CA LEU A 243 19.99 -6.59 -9.04
C LEU A 243 18.56 -6.60 -9.57
N PRO A 244 18.14 -7.69 -10.24
CA PRO A 244 16.73 -7.97 -10.47
C PRO A 244 15.94 -8.03 -9.15
N ILE A 245 14.70 -7.55 -9.16
CA ILE A 245 13.77 -7.70 -8.04
C ILE A 245 12.86 -8.88 -8.31
N HIS A 246 12.59 -9.68 -7.27
CA HIS A 246 11.57 -10.73 -7.31
C HIS A 246 10.47 -10.37 -6.31
N SER A 247 9.36 -9.89 -6.84
CA SER A 247 8.30 -9.24 -6.06
C SER A 247 7.15 -10.17 -5.70
N LEU A 248 6.63 -10.00 -4.49
CA LEU A 248 5.34 -10.53 -4.06
C LEU A 248 4.38 -9.37 -3.83
N ALA A 249 3.19 -9.42 -4.43
CA ALA A 249 2.08 -8.56 -4.07
C ALA A 249 1.03 -9.34 -3.26
N VAL A 250 0.55 -8.76 -2.17
CA VAL A 250 -0.47 -9.34 -1.30
C VAL A 250 -1.70 -8.42 -1.23
N GLY A 251 -2.89 -8.97 -1.44
CA GLY A 251 -4.15 -8.22 -1.44
C GLY A 251 -5.39 -9.10 -1.29
N ASP A 252 -6.52 -8.48 -0.95
CA ASP A 252 -7.79 -9.17 -0.66
C ASP A 252 -8.93 -8.77 -1.62
N SER A 253 -8.76 -7.72 -2.43
CA SER A 253 -9.88 -7.10 -3.14
C SER A 253 -9.53 -6.42 -4.47
N ALA A 254 -10.56 -5.91 -5.14
CA ALA A 254 -10.46 -5.44 -6.53
C ALA A 254 -9.52 -4.23 -6.71
N ASN A 255 -9.34 -3.39 -5.69
CA ASN A 255 -8.39 -2.28 -5.74
C ASN A 255 -6.92 -2.73 -5.65
N ASP A 256 -6.67 -4.00 -5.31
CA ASP A 256 -5.32 -4.57 -5.30
C ASP A 256 -4.91 -5.17 -6.64
N VAL A 257 -5.87 -5.42 -7.56
CA VAL A 257 -5.63 -6.11 -8.84
C VAL A 257 -4.47 -5.49 -9.61
N SER A 258 -4.38 -4.16 -9.68
CA SER A 258 -3.28 -3.47 -10.39
C SER A 258 -1.90 -3.83 -9.84
N MET A 259 -1.75 -3.93 -8.52
CA MET A 259 -0.50 -4.33 -7.86
C MET A 259 -0.28 -5.83 -7.97
N LEU A 260 -1.33 -6.62 -7.75
CA LEU A 260 -1.28 -8.07 -7.85
C LEU A 260 -0.81 -8.48 -9.24
N ASP A 261 -1.40 -7.91 -10.31
CA ASP A 261 -1.04 -8.15 -11.71
C ASP A 261 0.34 -7.60 -12.10
N ALA A 262 0.86 -6.60 -11.40
CA ALA A 262 2.18 -6.01 -11.69
C ALA A 262 3.36 -6.77 -11.07
N ALA A 263 3.14 -7.54 -10.01
CA ALA A 263 4.20 -8.29 -9.30
C ALA A 263 4.48 -9.67 -9.92
N ASP A 264 5.68 -10.20 -9.66
CA ASP A 264 6.11 -11.52 -10.15
C ASP A 264 5.28 -12.66 -9.56
N TRP A 265 4.86 -12.49 -8.30
CA TRP A 265 3.93 -13.36 -7.59
C TRP A 265 2.78 -12.57 -6.99
N ALA A 266 1.57 -13.14 -7.05
CA ALA A 266 0.40 -12.64 -6.35
C ALA A 266 0.03 -13.59 -5.22
N LEU A 267 -0.24 -13.06 -4.03
CA LEU A 267 -0.88 -13.75 -2.94
C LEU A 267 -2.25 -13.13 -2.69
N LEU A 268 -3.29 -13.90 -2.96
CA LEU A 268 -4.68 -13.53 -2.70
C LEU A 268 -5.08 -13.96 -1.30
N ILE A 269 -5.46 -13.00 -0.47
CA ILE A 269 -5.96 -13.26 0.88
C ILE A 269 -7.46 -13.57 0.80
N ARG A 270 -7.84 -14.74 1.31
CA ARG A 270 -9.25 -15.17 1.37
C ARG A 270 -10.05 -14.27 2.31
N ALA A 271 -11.30 -14.00 1.94
CA ALA A 271 -12.31 -13.43 2.81
C ALA A 271 -13.61 -14.24 2.67
N LYS A 272 -14.22 -14.66 3.78
CA LYS A 272 -15.37 -15.59 3.83
C LYS A 272 -16.57 -15.10 3.02
N ASN A 273 -16.77 -13.79 2.98
CA ASN A 273 -17.96 -13.18 2.37
C ASN A 273 -17.62 -12.34 1.13
N ARG A 274 -16.46 -12.58 0.49
CA ARG A 274 -16.05 -11.84 -0.70
C ARG A 274 -15.38 -12.79 -1.69
N ALA A 275 -15.77 -12.67 -2.96
CA ALA A 275 -15.08 -13.38 -4.03
C ALA A 275 -13.64 -12.88 -4.16
N LEU A 276 -12.72 -13.79 -4.50
CA LEU A 276 -11.36 -13.41 -4.82
C LEU A 276 -11.35 -12.45 -6.03
N PRO A 277 -10.46 -11.47 -6.07
CA PRO A 277 -10.35 -10.59 -7.22
C PRO A 277 -9.88 -11.39 -8.44
N SER A 278 -10.42 -11.04 -9.61
CA SER A 278 -9.99 -11.64 -10.88
C SER A 278 -8.68 -11.01 -11.34
N LEU A 279 -7.67 -11.84 -11.57
CA LEU A 279 -6.34 -11.41 -12.04
C LEU A 279 -6.17 -11.71 -13.53
N LYS A 280 -5.30 -10.96 -14.20
CA LYS A 280 -4.93 -11.17 -15.62
C LYS A 280 -3.63 -11.98 -15.72
N ARG A 281 -3.60 -13.14 -15.05
CA ARG A 281 -2.44 -14.04 -14.99
C ARG A 281 -2.90 -15.49 -14.79
N ASP A 282 -2.11 -16.42 -15.30
CA ASP A 282 -2.41 -17.87 -15.21
C ASP A 282 -1.41 -18.64 -14.31
N SER A 283 -0.37 -17.97 -13.83
CA SER A 283 0.70 -18.58 -13.01
C SER A 283 1.11 -17.69 -11.85
N ASN A 284 2.00 -18.21 -10.97
CA ASN A 284 2.58 -17.49 -9.83
C ASN A 284 1.54 -16.82 -8.91
N THR A 285 0.39 -17.49 -8.75
CA THR A 285 -0.68 -17.05 -7.88
C THR A 285 -0.82 -18.03 -6.73
N LEU A 286 -0.79 -17.50 -5.51
CA LEU A 286 -1.07 -18.19 -4.27
C LEU A 286 -2.41 -17.70 -3.72
N VAL A 287 -3.15 -18.58 -3.07
CA VAL A 287 -4.39 -18.24 -2.37
C VAL A 287 -4.26 -18.73 -0.94
N SER A 288 -4.50 -17.85 0.03
CA SER A 288 -4.43 -18.25 1.44
C SER A 288 -5.60 -19.15 1.84
N ASP A 289 -5.35 -20.01 2.83
CA ASP A 289 -6.42 -20.79 3.46
C ASP A 289 -7.15 -19.98 4.53
N TYR A 290 -6.45 -19.03 5.16
CA TYR A 290 -6.96 -18.17 6.22
C TYR A 290 -7.21 -16.73 5.75
N GLU A 291 -8.04 -16.01 6.51
CA GLU A 291 -8.30 -14.58 6.30
C GLU A 291 -7.24 -13.71 6.99
N GLY A 292 -7.08 -12.48 6.50
CA GLY A 292 -6.33 -11.43 7.19
C GLY A 292 -4.88 -11.80 7.53
N PRO A 293 -4.36 -11.35 8.69
CA PRO A 293 -2.94 -11.49 9.03
C PRO A 293 -2.45 -12.95 9.12
N LYS A 294 -3.34 -13.89 9.44
CA LYS A 294 -3.00 -15.33 9.46
C LYS A 294 -2.82 -15.87 8.04
N GLY A 295 -3.68 -15.46 7.11
CA GLY A 295 -3.53 -15.79 5.70
C GLY A 295 -2.28 -15.16 5.10
N TRP A 296 -1.96 -13.94 5.53
CA TRP A 296 -0.75 -13.23 5.16
C TRP A 296 0.51 -13.99 5.59
N ASP A 297 0.63 -14.37 6.88
CA ASP A 297 1.79 -15.12 7.39
C ASP A 297 1.97 -16.45 6.64
N GLN A 298 0.89 -17.21 6.48
CA GLN A 298 0.90 -18.48 5.77
C GLN A 298 1.39 -18.31 4.32
N GLY A 299 0.78 -17.38 3.57
CA GLY A 299 1.06 -17.20 2.16
C GLY A 299 2.45 -16.63 1.88
N VAL A 300 2.94 -15.72 2.72
CA VAL A 300 4.31 -15.18 2.59
C VAL A 300 5.34 -16.28 2.84
N ARG A 301 5.15 -17.12 3.86
CA ARG A 301 6.04 -18.29 4.10
C ARG A 301 6.01 -19.27 2.93
N GLN A 302 4.83 -19.52 2.37
CA GLN A 302 4.69 -20.37 1.18
C GLN A 302 5.45 -19.78 -0.01
N TRP A 303 5.34 -18.47 -0.25
CA TRP A 303 6.09 -17.79 -1.30
C TRP A 303 7.60 -17.89 -1.10
N LEU A 304 8.10 -17.60 0.10
CA LEU A 304 9.53 -17.73 0.44
C LEU A 304 10.04 -19.15 0.15
N SER A 305 9.27 -20.17 0.52
CA SER A 305 9.59 -21.56 0.19
C SER A 305 9.61 -21.83 -1.32
N ARG A 306 8.67 -21.27 -2.10
CA ARG A 306 8.61 -21.41 -3.57
C ARG A 306 9.82 -20.81 -4.27
N ILE A 307 10.32 -19.67 -3.79
CA ILE A 307 11.52 -19.03 -4.30
C ILE A 307 12.82 -19.60 -3.68
N LYS A 308 12.71 -20.64 -2.84
CA LYS A 308 13.81 -21.27 -2.11
C LYS A 308 14.63 -20.28 -1.29
N TYR A 309 13.96 -19.29 -0.70
CA TYR A 309 14.57 -18.37 0.24
C TYR A 309 14.63 -19.02 1.61
N GLU A 310 15.84 -19.26 2.11
CA GLU A 310 16.09 -19.79 3.45
C GLU A 310 16.56 -18.66 4.36
N PHE A 311 15.96 -18.58 5.55
CA PHE A 311 16.46 -17.71 6.60
C PHE A 311 17.73 -18.34 7.16
N GLU A 312 18.84 -17.61 7.19
CA GLU A 312 20.06 -18.08 7.86
C GLU A 312 19.77 -18.28 9.35
N ASN A 313 20.10 -19.46 9.89
CA ASN A 313 19.99 -19.70 11.32
C ASN A 313 20.97 -18.77 12.04
N ALA A 314 20.48 -17.91 12.92
CA ALA A 314 21.29 -17.03 13.76
C ALA A 314 22.04 -17.77 14.89
N ASN A 315 22.52 -19.00 14.63
CA ASN A 315 23.15 -19.88 15.62
C ASN A 315 24.62 -20.25 15.31
N ASP A 316 25.24 -19.63 14.31
CA ASP A 316 26.70 -19.71 14.12
C ASP A 316 27.31 -18.32 14.39
N ASP A 317 27.41 -17.95 15.67
CA ASP A 317 28.44 -17.08 16.26
C ASP A 317 28.39 -17.14 17.80
#